data_AF-A0AA49JDX0-F1
#
_entry.id   AF-A0AA49JDX0-F1
#
_cell.length_a   1.000
_cell.length_b   1.000
_cell.length_c   1.000
_cell.angle_alpha   90.00
_cell.angle_beta   90.00
_cell.angle_gamma   90.00
#
_symmetry.space_group_name_H-M   'P 1'
#
loop_
_entity.id
_entity.type
_entity.pdbx_description
1 polymer ?
#
loop_
_entity_poly.entity_id
_entity_poly.type
_entity_poly.pdbx_seq_one_letter_code
_entity_poly.pdbx_strand_id
1 'polypeptide(L)' 'MQRTIGIILFVIGLIGTLITGIQALQDSETFSLFGLDIGVSSANWTPLIISVAVLIIGLVMMRSKKA' A
#
# COMPACT_ATOMS: atom_id res chain seq x y z
N MET A 1 8.74 -23.96 4.50
CA MET A 1 8.97 -23.04 3.36
C MET A 1 7.81 -22.08 3.11
N GLN A 2 6.57 -22.54 2.83
CA GLN A 2 5.46 -21.62 2.52
C GLN A 2 5.13 -20.60 3.62
N ARG A 3 5.22 -20.97 4.90
CA ARG A 3 5.08 -20.01 6.02
C ARG A 3 6.17 -18.95 6.05
N THR A 4 7.42 -19.34 5.81
CA THR A 4 8.56 -18.40 5.76
C THR A 4 8.38 -17.40 4.63
N ILE A 5 7.95 -17.87 3.45
CA ILE A 5 7.64 -17.01 2.30
C ILE A 5 6.49 -16.05 2.64
N GLY A 6 5.42 -16.54 3.29
CA GLY A 6 4.30 -15.71 3.73
C GLY A 6 4.72 -14.61 4.71
N ILE A 7 5.60 -14.92 5.67
CA ILE A 7 6.16 -13.94 6.61
C ILE A 7 6.98 -12.88 5.86
N ILE A 8 7.84 -13.29 4.93
CA ILE A 8 8.67 -12.36 4.15
C ILE A 8 7.78 -11.42 3.32
N LEU A 9 6.79 -11.96 2.60
CA LEU A 9 5.84 -11.17 1.82
C LEU A 9 5.03 -10.22 2.70
N PHE A 10 4.61 -10.66 3.88
CA PHE A 10 3.88 -9.82 4.82
C PHE A 10 4.73 -8.65 5.30
N VAL A 11 5.99 -8.89 5.69
CA VAL A 11 6.90 -7.83 6.16
C VAL A 11 7.22 -6.85 5.04
N ILE A 12 7.50 -7.32 3.82
CA ILE A 12 7.76 -6.46 2.67
C ILE A 12 6.52 -5.64 2.31
N GLY A 13 5.34 -6.26 2.27
CA GLY A 13 4.08 -5.57 2.01
C GLY A 13 3.75 -4.52 3.07
N LEU A 14 4.07 -4.79 4.34
CA LEU A 14 3.85 -3.86 5.44
C LEU A 14 4.74 -2.63 5.30
N ILE A 15 6.04 -2.83 5.08
CA ILE A 15 7.00 -1.74 4.87
C ILE A 15 6.62 -0.93 3.63
N GLY A 16 6.31 -1.61 2.52
CA GLY A 16 5.88 -0.96 1.27
C GLY A 16 4.64 -0.10 1.46
N THR A 17 3.63 -0.61 2.18
CA THR A 17 2.37 0.10 2.46
C THR A 17 2.64 1.35 3.31
N LEU A 18 3.49 1.26 4.32
CA LEU A 18 3.83 2.41 5.15
C LEU A 18 4.55 3.51 4.36
N ILE A 19 5.56 3.14 3.56
CA ILE A 19 6.34 4.11 2.77
C ILE A 19 5.47 4.76 1.70
N THR A 20 4.83 3.94 0.86
CA THR A 20 4.00 4.44 -0.25
C THR A 20 2.72 5.13 0.22
N GLY A 21 2.20 4.75 1.39
CA GLY A 21 1.06 5.41 2.02
C GLY A 21 1.41 6.81 2.50
N ILE A 22 2.57 6.97 3.15
CA ILE A 22 3.07 8.30 3.54
C ILE A 22 3.32 9.17 2.30
N GLN A 23 3.97 8.61 1.26
CA GLN A 23 4.19 9.33 -0.01
C GLN A 23 2.87 9.78 -0.64
N ALA A 24 1.88 8.90 -0.73
CA ALA A 24 0.59 9.25 -1.32
C ALA A 24 -0.14 10.36 -0.53
N LEU A 25 -0.01 10.36 0.80
CA LEU A 25 -0.55 11.43 1.65
C LEU A 25 0.19 12.76 1.49
N GLN A 26 1.50 12.73 1.25
CA GLN A 26 2.32 13.93 1.03
C GLN A 26 2.13 14.52 -0.38
N ASP A 27 1.96 13.67 -1.39
CA ASP A 27 1.77 14.07 -2.80
C ASP A 27 0.33 14.51 -3.12
N SER A 28 -0.54 14.57 -2.11
CA SER A 28 -1.90 15.07 -2.23
C SER A 28 -1.88 16.61 -2.30
N GLU A 29 -1.44 17.15 -3.43
CA GLU A 29 -1.48 18.60 -3.70
C GLU A 29 -2.93 19.06 -3.91
N THR A 30 -3.35 20.08 -3.16
CA THR A 30 -4.63 20.78 -3.36
C THR A 30 -4.40 21.99 -4.25
N PHE A 31 -4.98 22.01 -5.46
CA PHE A 31 -4.96 23.20 -6.31
C PHE A 31 -6.23 24.02 -6.09
N SER A 32 -6.05 25.31 -5.82
CA SER A 32 -7.17 26.25 -5.72
C SER A 32 -7.42 26.90 -7.08
N LEU A 33 -8.55 26.58 -7.71
CA LEU A 33 -8.99 27.20 -8.96
C LEU A 33 -10.21 28.08 -8.65
N PHE A 34 -10.11 29.38 -8.93
CA PHE A 34 -11.15 30.36 -8.62
C PHE A 34 -11.59 30.42 -7.14
N GLY A 35 -10.70 30.08 -6.20
CA GLY A 35 -11.02 30.02 -4.77
C GLY A 35 -11.78 28.77 -4.33
N LEU A 36 -11.91 27.78 -5.24
CA LEU A 36 -12.47 26.48 -4.97
C LEU A 36 -11.31 25.48 -4.89
N ASP A 37 -11.13 24.88 -3.71
CA ASP A 37 -10.07 23.90 -3.49
C ASP A 37 -10.46 22.58 -4.14
N ILE A 38 -9.91 22.35 -5.34
CA ILE A 38 -10.10 21.11 -6.08
C ILE A 38 -8.92 20.22 -5.72
N GLY A 39 -9.16 19.31 -4.78
CA GLY A 39 -8.24 18.21 -4.49
C GLY A 39 -8.22 17.23 -5.65
N VAL A 40 -7.42 17.52 -6.68
CA VAL A 40 -7.02 16.50 -7.63
C VAL A 40 -5.90 15.74 -6.96
N SER A 41 -6.11 14.46 -6.66
CA SER A 41 -5.01 13.65 -6.15
C SER A 41 -3.94 13.49 -7.23
N SER A 42 -2.94 14.37 -7.23
CA SER A 42 -1.72 14.20 -8.02
C SER A 42 -0.92 12.96 -7.59
N ALA A 43 -1.17 12.45 -6.38
CA ALA A 43 -0.54 11.24 -5.87
C ALA A 43 -0.82 10.01 -6.75
N ASN A 44 0.25 9.32 -7.17
CA ASN A 44 0.14 8.02 -7.82
C ASN A 44 -0.15 6.95 -6.76
N TRP A 45 -1.40 6.49 -6.68
CA TRP A 45 -1.84 5.47 -5.72
C TRP A 45 -1.41 4.04 -6.08
N THR A 46 -0.96 3.81 -7.32
CA THR A 46 -0.61 2.48 -7.81
C THR A 46 0.38 1.73 -6.92
N PRO A 47 1.49 2.34 -6.46
CA PRO A 47 2.46 1.68 -5.57
C PRO A 47 1.86 1.30 -4.22
N LEU A 48 0.93 2.09 -3.68
CA LEU A 48 0.23 1.79 -2.43
C LEU A 48 -0.68 0.58 -2.60
N ILE A 49 -1.48 0.55 -3.66
CA ILE A 49 -2.41 -0.54 -3.95
C ILE A 49 -1.65 -1.87 -4.10
N ILE A 50 -0.53 -1.86 -4.83
CA ILE A 50 0.33 -3.05 -4.98
C ILE A 50 0.89 -3.51 -3.64
N SER A 51 1.38 -2.58 -2.82
CA SER A 51 1.95 -2.90 -1.50
C SER A 51 0.91 -3.55 -0.57
N VAL A 52 -0.32 -3.03 -0.57
CA VAL A 52 -1.44 -3.60 0.19
C VAL A 52 -1.81 -4.99 -0.33
N ALA A 53 -1.84 -5.20 -1.64
CA ALA A 53 -2.10 -6.52 -2.21
C ALA A 53 -1.05 -7.55 -1.78
N VAL A 54 0.24 -7.18 -1.80
CA VAL A 54 1.35 -8.04 -1.34
C VAL A 54 1.22 -8.35 0.16
N LEU A 55 0.86 -7.36 0.99
CA LEU A 55 0.59 -7.56 2.41
C LEU A 55 -0.53 -8.60 2.64
N ILE A 56 -1.65 -8.46 1.92
CA ILE A 56 -2.79 -9.38 2.02
C ILE A 56 -2.39 -10.79 1.59
N ILE A 57 -1.66 -10.93 0.48
CA ILE A 57 -1.16 -12.24 0.01
C ILE A 57 -0.25 -12.88 1.07
N GLY A 58 0.69 -12.12 1.63
CA GLY A 58 1.56 -12.60 2.72
C GLY A 58 0.76 -13.09 3.93
N LEU A 59 -0.26 -12.33 4.34
CA LEU A 59 -1.13 -12.67 5.46
C LEU A 59 -1.97 -13.94 5.20
N VAL A 60 -2.54 -14.07 3.99
CA VAL A 60 -3.30 -15.26 3.58
C VAL A 60 -2.40 -16.50 3.54
N MET A 61 -1.19 -16.38 2.99
CA MET A 61 -0.22 -17.49 2.95
C MET A 61 0.24 -17.90 4.35
N MET A 62 0.36 -16.97 5.30
CA MET A 62 0.67 -17.27 6.71
C MET A 62 -0.45 -18.05 7.40
N ARG A 63 -1.71 -17.71 7.08
CA ARG A 63 -2.92 -18.33 7.66
C ARG A 63 -3.30 -19.66 7.01
N SER A 64 -2.85 -19.90 5.77
CA SER A 64 -3.08 -21.17 5.10
C SER A 64 -2.33 -22.30 5.82
N LYS A 65 -3.04 -23.01 6.71
CA LYS A 65 -2.61 -24.33 7.16
C LYS A 65 -2.71 -25.23 5.95
N LYS A 66 -1.60 -25.85 5.52
CA LYS A 66 -1.70 -27.04 4.68
C LYS A 66 -2.59 -28.03 5.45
N ALA A 67 -3.78 -28.28 4.93
CA ALA A 67 -4.56 -29.46 5.29
C ALA A 67 -3.80 -30.71 4.84
#